data_AF-A0A969NHL9-F1
#
_entry.id   AF-A0A969NHL9-F1
#
_cell.length_a   1.000
_cell.length_b   1.000
_cell.length_c   1.000
_cell.angle_alpha   90.00
_cell.angle_beta   90.00
_cell.angle_gamma   90.00
#
_symmetry.space_group_name_H-M   'P 1'
#
loop_
_entity.id
_entity.type
_entity.pdbx_description
1 polymer ?
#
loop_
_entity_poly.entity_id
_entity_poly.type
_entity_poly.pdbx_seq_one_letter_code
_entity_poly.pdbx_strand_id
1 'polypeptide(L)'
;MKKLLFIIIAFGFILGSCSEDFFDINQSPNSAIEENMTPSLVLPRSLHRLAEMSATQYSTYNRWMGYWTRSSGSYGPNTDEESYQITSSFNRNSWLTMYDILKDLDVIEKNADIRKETAYQAIAKILKSIGSCSWLTNIITFLILKRLTWLKICLLHMIRGRIFMQV
;
A
#
# COMPACT_ATOMS: atom_id res chain seq x y z
N MET A 1 43.10 -28.08 42.70
CA MET A 1 41.73 -28.15 42.15
C MET A 1 40.91 -26.86 42.38
N LYS A 2 40.89 -26.27 43.58
CA LYS A 2 40.12 -25.03 43.87
C LYS A 2 40.52 -23.80 43.03
N LYS A 3 41.82 -23.66 42.70
CA LYS A 3 42.34 -22.55 41.87
C LYS A 3 41.90 -22.63 40.40
N LEU A 4 41.71 -23.85 39.88
CA LEU A 4 41.28 -24.10 38.51
C LEU A 4 39.79 -23.81 38.34
N LEU A 5 39.01 -24.08 39.39
CA LEU A 5 37.58 -23.78 39.47
C LEU A 5 37.31 -22.27 39.48
N PHE A 6 38.15 -21.49 40.16
CA PHE A 6 38.09 -20.02 40.13
C PHE A 6 38.38 -19.42 38.74
N ILE A 7 39.34 -19.99 38.01
CA ILE A 7 39.70 -19.53 36.64
C ILE A 7 38.56 -19.84 35.66
N ILE A 8 37.93 -21.01 35.77
CA ILE A 8 36.80 -21.40 34.91
C ILE A 8 35.58 -20.50 35.15
N ILE A 9 35.27 -20.18 36.43
CA ILE A 9 34.17 -19.26 36.76
C ILE A 9 34.46 -17.85 36.24
N ALA A 10 35.69 -17.34 36.42
CA ALA A 10 36.07 -16.02 35.92
C ALA A 10 35.98 -15.93 34.38
N PHE A 11 36.36 -17.00 33.67
CA PHE A 11 36.25 -17.04 32.20
C PHE A 11 34.80 -17.12 31.72
N GLY A 12 33.91 -17.79 32.46
CA GLY A 12 32.48 -17.84 32.17
C GLY A 12 31.78 -16.48 32.27
N PHE A 13 32.20 -15.61 33.19
CA PHE A 13 31.66 -14.25 33.31
C PHE A 13 32.06 -13.33 32.15
N ILE A 14 33.25 -13.52 31.57
CA ILE A 14 33.71 -12.72 30.42
C ILE A 14 32.93 -13.09 29.15
N LEU A 15 32.53 -14.35 29.00
CA LEU A 15 31.74 -14.82 27.85
C LEU A 15 30.25 -14.43 27.91
N GLY A 16 29.73 -14.03 29.07
CA GLY A 16 28.33 -13.63 29.26
C GLY A 16 28.07 -12.12 29.30
N SER A 17 29.10 -11.28 29.23
CA SER A 17 29.01 -9.85 29.59
C SER A 17 28.79 -8.87 28.43
N CYS A 18 28.56 -9.33 27.19
CA CYS A 18 28.27 -8.39 26.10
C CYS A 18 27.49 -9.08 24.98
N SER A 19 26.20 -9.32 25.19
CA SER A 19 25.29 -9.46 24.04
C SER A 19 24.95 -8.05 23.55
N GLU A 20 25.03 -7.83 22.23
CA GLU A 20 24.70 -6.53 21.63
C GLU A 20 23.25 -6.08 21.97
N ASP A 21 22.38 -7.04 22.27
CA ASP A 21 21.00 -6.83 22.74
C ASP A 21 20.90 -6.00 24.02
N PHE A 22 21.92 -5.99 24.90
CA PHE A 22 21.89 -5.17 26.13
C PHE A 22 22.05 -3.67 25.85
N PHE A 23 22.66 -3.31 24.71
CA PHE A 23 22.87 -1.91 24.28
C PHE A 23 21.90 -1.46 23.20
N ASP A 24 20.82 -2.20 22.92
CA ASP A 24 19.75 -1.75 22.02
C ASP A 24 18.84 -0.71 22.72
N ILE A 25 19.43 0.44 23.03
CA ILE A 25 18.76 1.62 23.60
C ILE A 25 17.95 2.41 22.55
N ASN A 26 17.98 1.98 21.28
CA ASN A 26 17.33 2.66 20.17
C ASN A 26 15.88 2.21 19.96
N GLN A 27 15.32 1.47 20.92
CA GLN A 27 13.89 1.20 21.00
C GLN A 27 13.16 2.47 21.45
N SER A 28 12.76 3.28 20.48
CA SER A 28 11.98 4.49 20.72
C SER A 28 10.66 4.11 21.40
N PRO A 29 10.35 4.62 22.60
CA PRO A 29 9.07 4.37 23.26
C PRO A 29 7.88 4.98 22.50
N ASN A 30 8.15 5.85 21.51
CA ASN A 30 7.15 6.45 20.64
C ASN A 30 6.91 5.64 19.35
N SER A 31 7.70 4.60 19.10
CA SER A 31 7.45 3.69 17.99
C SER A 31 6.24 2.82 18.31
N ALA A 32 5.25 2.86 17.44
CA ALA A 32 4.11 1.97 17.57
C ALA A 32 4.58 0.53 17.30
N ILE A 33 4.59 -0.31 18.34
CA ILE A 33 4.97 -1.72 18.24
C ILE A 33 3.79 -2.47 17.62
N GLU A 34 4.00 -3.16 16.49
CA GLU A 34 2.94 -3.87 15.75
C GLU A 34 2.19 -4.88 16.65
N GLU A 35 2.87 -5.48 17.64
CA GLU A 35 2.28 -6.42 18.60
C GLU A 35 1.20 -5.77 19.50
N ASN A 36 1.37 -4.49 19.83
CA ASN A 36 0.43 -3.74 20.67
C ASN A 36 -0.66 -3.02 19.86
N MET A 37 -0.60 -3.08 18.53
CA MET A 37 -1.62 -2.51 17.65
C MET A 37 -2.85 -3.42 17.60
N THR A 38 -3.79 -3.22 18.53
CA THR A 38 -5.06 -3.96 18.49
C THR A 38 -5.89 -3.57 17.27
N PRO A 39 -6.58 -4.51 16.60
CA PRO A 39 -7.47 -4.20 15.48
C PRO A 39 -8.47 -3.08 15.78
N SER A 40 -9.01 -3.06 17.00
CA SER A 40 -9.94 -2.03 17.49
C SER A 40 -9.35 -0.61 17.53
N LEU A 41 -8.03 -0.47 17.70
CA LEU A 41 -7.36 0.83 17.79
C LEU A 41 -7.00 1.37 16.41
N VAL A 42 -6.58 0.48 15.49
CA VAL A 42 -6.12 0.88 14.16
C VAL A 42 -7.29 1.08 13.20
N LEU A 43 -8.34 0.25 13.29
CA LEU A 43 -9.47 0.26 12.35
C LEU A 43 -10.13 1.64 12.18
N PRO A 44 -10.46 2.41 13.24
CA PRO A 44 -11.10 3.72 13.08
C PRO A 44 -10.25 4.71 12.29
N ARG A 45 -8.93 4.69 12.50
CA ARG A 45 -7.98 5.52 11.75
C ARG A 45 -7.96 5.10 10.28
N SER A 46 -7.83 3.81 9.98
CA SER A 46 -7.79 3.32 8.61
C SER A 46 -9.09 3.64 7.85
N LEU A 47 -10.24 3.51 8.50
CA LEU A 47 -11.53 3.89 7.93
C LEU A 47 -11.62 5.39 7.64
N HIS A 48 -11.19 6.23 8.59
CA HIS A 48 -11.19 7.68 8.40
C HIS A 48 -10.32 8.09 7.21
N ARG A 49 -9.10 7.58 7.13
CA ARG A 49 -8.17 7.85 6.02
C ARG A 49 -8.72 7.36 4.68
N LEU A 50 -9.33 6.17 4.66
CA LEU A 50 -9.95 5.64 3.45
C LEU A 50 -11.13 6.53 3.00
N ALA A 51 -11.96 6.98 3.93
CA ALA A 51 -13.09 7.87 3.64
C ALA A 51 -12.62 9.24 3.13
N GLU A 52 -11.65 9.86 3.81
CA GLU A 52 -11.04 11.14 3.41
C GLU A 52 -10.47 11.06 1.99
N MET A 53 -9.71 10.00 1.72
CA MET A 53 -9.15 9.77 0.39
C MET A 53 -10.24 9.62 -0.67
N SER A 54 -11.32 8.89 -0.32
CA SER A 54 -12.44 8.68 -1.24
C SER A 54 -13.23 9.95 -1.56
N ALA A 55 -13.21 10.94 -0.66
CA ALA A 55 -13.91 12.20 -0.85
C ALA A 55 -13.09 13.23 -1.62
N THR A 56 -11.76 13.25 -1.44
CA THR A 56 -10.89 14.35 -1.87
C THR A 56 -10.12 14.05 -3.15
N GLN A 57 -9.77 12.79 -3.40
CA GLN A 57 -8.75 12.46 -4.39
C GLN A 57 -9.29 12.21 -5.81
N TYR A 58 -10.62 12.20 -6.02
CA TYR A 58 -11.22 11.99 -7.35
C TYR A 58 -11.48 13.26 -8.15
N SER A 59 -10.98 14.39 -7.66
CA SER A 59 -11.25 15.71 -8.23
C SER A 59 -10.83 15.79 -9.71
N THR A 60 -9.68 15.21 -10.08
CA THR A 60 -9.14 15.16 -11.46
C THR A 60 -10.04 14.37 -12.40
N TYR A 61 -10.49 13.20 -11.96
CA TYR A 61 -11.38 12.36 -12.77
C TYR A 61 -12.72 13.04 -13.01
N ASN A 62 -13.27 13.70 -11.99
CA ASN A 62 -14.53 14.44 -12.13
C ASN A 62 -14.42 15.59 -13.14
N ARG A 63 -13.26 16.23 -13.27
CA ARG A 63 -13.02 17.28 -14.28
C ARG A 63 -12.85 16.69 -15.67
N TRP A 64 -12.12 15.59 -15.82
CA TRP A 64 -12.00 14.89 -17.11
C TRP A 64 -13.31 14.27 -17.61
N MET A 65 -14.18 13.84 -16.70
CA MET A 65 -15.53 13.36 -17.03
C MET A 65 -16.53 14.50 -17.27
N GLY A 66 -16.15 15.75 -17.03
CA GLY A 66 -17.01 16.92 -17.23
C GLY A 66 -18.09 17.11 -16.15
N TYR A 67 -17.99 16.45 -14.99
CA TYR A 67 -18.96 16.63 -13.90
C TYR A 67 -18.89 18.03 -13.28
N TRP A 68 -17.71 18.65 -13.30
CA TRP A 68 -17.49 20.02 -12.88
C TRP A 68 -16.23 20.54 -13.53
N THR A 69 -16.13 21.87 -13.62
CA THR A 69 -14.93 22.56 -14.09
C THR A 69 -14.51 23.58 -13.06
N ARG A 70 -13.27 24.06 -13.16
CA ARG A 70 -12.80 25.17 -12.33
C ARG A 70 -13.66 26.41 -12.62
N SER A 71 -13.90 27.23 -11.60
CA SER A 71 -14.60 28.51 -11.78
C SER A 71 -13.83 29.41 -12.75
N SER A 72 -14.56 30.27 -13.48
CA SER A 72 -13.97 31.23 -14.42
C SER A 72 -12.94 32.12 -13.71
N GLY A 73 -11.69 32.13 -14.18
CA GLY A 73 -10.59 32.91 -13.62
C GLY A 73 -9.25 32.17 -13.62
N SER A 74 -8.24 32.67 -12.92
CA SER A 74 -6.92 32.00 -12.74
C SER A 74 -6.81 31.23 -11.41
N TYR A 75 -7.94 30.90 -10.77
CA TYR A 75 -7.93 30.23 -9.47
C TYR A 75 -7.99 28.70 -9.61
N GLY A 76 -7.09 28.01 -8.90
CA GLY A 76 -6.97 26.55 -8.89
C GLY A 76 -6.57 25.88 -10.22
N PRO A 77 -5.78 26.49 -11.12
CA PRO A 77 -5.33 25.78 -12.33
C PRO A 77 -4.38 24.65 -11.94
N ASN A 78 -4.63 23.46 -12.47
CA ASN A 78 -3.68 22.37 -12.42
C ASN A 78 -3.11 22.22 -13.84
N THR A 79 -1.95 22.83 -14.08
CA THR A 79 -1.32 22.87 -15.41
C THR A 79 -1.06 21.48 -15.96
N ASP A 80 -0.65 20.54 -15.11
CA ASP A 80 -0.37 19.16 -15.53
C ASP A 80 -1.65 18.45 -15.99
N GLU A 81 -2.76 18.69 -15.28
CA GLU A 81 -4.08 18.15 -15.60
C GLU A 81 -4.69 18.78 -16.85
N GLU A 82 -4.63 20.10 -16.98
CA GLU A 82 -5.26 20.87 -18.07
C GLU A 82 -4.48 20.79 -19.39
N SER A 83 -3.14 20.71 -19.32
CA SER A 83 -2.27 20.56 -20.49
C SER A 83 -1.99 19.10 -20.84
N TYR A 84 -2.55 18.16 -20.07
CA TYR A 84 -2.31 16.71 -20.21
C TYR A 84 -0.83 16.31 -20.12
N GLN A 85 -0.02 17.07 -19.38
CA GLN A 85 1.37 16.75 -19.10
C GLN A 85 1.48 15.77 -17.92
N ILE A 86 1.00 14.54 -18.15
CA ILE A 86 0.95 13.50 -17.12
C ILE A 86 2.32 12.82 -16.98
N THR A 87 3.07 13.22 -15.95
CA THR A 87 4.37 12.64 -15.59
C THR A 87 4.26 11.60 -14.48
N SER A 88 5.36 10.93 -14.12
CA SER A 88 5.38 9.95 -13.03
C SER A 88 5.13 10.55 -11.63
N SER A 89 5.22 11.87 -11.48
CA SER A 89 4.88 12.57 -10.24
C SER A 89 3.39 12.91 -10.13
N PHE A 90 2.64 12.86 -11.23
CA PHE A 90 1.21 13.18 -11.23
C PHE A 90 0.43 12.18 -10.36
N ASN A 91 -0.34 12.67 -9.38
CA ASN A 91 -1.08 11.86 -8.39
C ASN A 91 -0.22 10.84 -7.58
N ARG A 92 1.10 11.05 -7.49
CA ARG A 92 1.99 10.17 -6.71
C ARG A 92 1.62 10.10 -5.24
N ASN A 93 1.21 11.22 -4.63
CA ASN A 93 0.83 11.24 -3.22
C ASN A 93 -0.39 10.36 -2.97
N SER A 94 -1.39 10.41 -3.84
CA SER A 94 -2.57 9.54 -3.81
C SER A 94 -2.17 8.07 -3.78
N TRP A 95 -1.26 7.68 -4.67
CA TRP A 95 -0.73 6.33 -4.71
C TRP A 95 -0.09 5.93 -3.38
N LEU A 96 0.83 6.74 -2.87
CA LEU A 96 1.51 6.48 -1.60
C LEU A 96 0.53 6.38 -0.43
N THR A 97 -0.45 7.28 -0.37
CA THR A 97 -1.48 7.27 0.67
C THR A 97 -2.34 6.01 0.63
N MET A 98 -2.76 5.53 -0.54
CA MET A 98 -3.52 4.29 -0.63
C MET A 98 -2.69 3.08 -0.18
N TYR A 99 -1.43 2.98 -0.60
CA TYR A 99 -0.56 1.88 -0.16
C TYR A 99 -0.32 1.89 1.35
N ASP A 100 -0.21 3.08 1.94
CA ASP A 100 -0.08 3.24 3.39
C ASP A 100 -1.37 2.78 4.11
N ILE A 101 -2.55 3.14 3.61
CA ILE A 101 -3.83 2.64 4.14
C ILE A 101 -3.95 1.12 3.99
N LEU A 102 -3.55 0.56 2.83
CA LEU A 102 -3.57 -0.88 2.60
C LEU A 102 -2.60 -1.62 3.54
N LYS A 103 -1.47 -1.01 3.89
CA LYS A 103 -0.53 -1.53 4.88
C LYS A 103 -1.15 -1.53 6.28
N ASP A 104 -1.83 -0.46 6.70
CA ASP A 104 -2.56 -0.42 7.97
C ASP A 104 -3.61 -1.54 8.05
N LEU A 105 -4.36 -1.76 6.96
CA LEU A 105 -5.37 -2.82 6.88
C LEU A 105 -4.74 -4.23 6.89
N ASP A 106 -3.55 -4.40 6.32
CA ASP A 106 -2.79 -5.67 6.37
C ASP A 106 -2.33 -6.00 7.79
N VAL A 107 -1.90 -4.98 8.54
CA VAL A 107 -1.56 -5.14 9.97
C VAL A 107 -2.79 -5.55 10.78
N ILE A 108 -3.94 -4.90 10.53
CA ILE A 108 -5.23 -5.28 11.17
C ILE A 108 -5.57 -6.74 10.86
N GLU A 109 -5.46 -7.17 9.61
CA GLU A 109 -5.77 -8.55 9.21
C GLU A 109 -4.89 -9.57 9.95
N LYS A 110 -3.57 -9.33 10.01
CA LYS A 110 -2.61 -10.22 10.67
C LYS A 110 -2.81 -10.27 12.19
N ASN A 111 -3.01 -9.11 12.82
CA ASN A 111 -3.24 -9.04 14.26
C ASN A 111 -4.60 -9.65 14.65
N ALA A 112 -5.62 -9.50 13.81
CA ALA A 112 -6.91 -10.15 14.01
C ALA A 112 -6.81 -11.67 13.89
N ASP A 113 -5.98 -12.20 12.99
CA ASP A 113 -5.75 -13.64 12.85
C ASP A 113 -5.08 -14.24 14.09
N ILE A 114 -4.02 -13.60 14.59
CA ILE A 114 -3.32 -13.99 15.84
C ILE A 114 -4.28 -13.98 17.04
N ARG A 115 -5.15 -12.97 17.12
CA ARG A 115 -6.11 -12.79 18.22
C ARG A 115 -7.41 -13.57 18.02
N LYS A 116 -7.59 -14.27 16.88
CA LYS A 116 -8.80 -15.00 16.48
C LYS A 116 -10.06 -14.12 16.41
N GLU A 117 -9.89 -12.85 16.07
CA GLU A 117 -10.96 -11.87 15.93
C GLU A 117 -11.50 -11.87 14.48
N THR A 118 -12.36 -12.85 14.17
CA THR A 118 -12.85 -13.08 12.78
C THR A 118 -13.60 -11.89 12.18
N ALA A 119 -14.30 -11.10 12.99
CA ALA A 119 -15.01 -9.90 12.53
C ALA A 119 -14.05 -8.84 11.99
N TYR A 120 -12.96 -8.54 12.71
CA TYR A 120 -11.95 -7.57 12.26
C TYR A 120 -11.18 -8.08 11.05
N GLN A 121 -10.90 -9.39 11.00
CA GLN A 121 -10.27 -10.01 9.84
C GLN A 121 -11.14 -9.87 8.58
N ALA A 122 -12.46 -10.10 8.69
CA ALA A 122 -13.39 -9.93 7.57
C ALA A 122 -13.46 -8.46 7.11
N ILE A 123 -13.56 -7.52 8.05
CA ILE A 123 -13.56 -6.08 7.75
C ILE A 123 -12.28 -5.69 7.00
N ALA A 124 -11.11 -6.11 7.49
CA ALA A 124 -9.82 -5.81 6.85
C ALA A 124 -9.77 -6.33 5.41
N LYS A 125 -10.20 -7.56 5.16
CA LYS A 125 -10.24 -8.17 3.82
C LYS A 125 -11.17 -7.40 2.86
N ILE A 126 -12.35 -7.00 3.33
CA ILE A 126 -13.30 -6.19 2.53
C ILE A 126 -12.66 -4.85 2.16
N LEU A 127 -12.10 -4.13 3.14
CA LEU A 127 -11.49 -2.82 2.91
C LEU A 127 -10.26 -2.90 2.00
N LYS A 128 -9.42 -3.94 2.15
CA LYS A 128 -8.28 -4.20 1.24
C LYS A 128 -8.76 -4.41 -0.19
N SER A 129 -9.86 -5.15 -0.38
CA SER A 129 -10.46 -5.38 -1.70
C SER A 129 -10.95 -4.06 -2.32
N ILE A 130 -11.66 -3.23 -1.55
CA ILE A 130 -12.15 -1.92 -2.00
C ILE A 130 -10.98 -1.01 -2.41
N GLY A 131 -9.97 -0.87 -1.55
CA GLY A 131 -8.80 -0.04 -1.82
C GLY A 131 -8.01 -0.52 -3.05
N SER A 132 -7.78 -1.82 -3.18
CA SER A 132 -7.04 -2.40 -4.31
C SER A 132 -7.82 -2.23 -5.62
N CYS A 133 -9.12 -2.53 -5.62
CA CYS A 133 -9.97 -2.45 -6.81
C CYS A 133 -10.10 -1.00 -7.29
N SER A 134 -10.36 -0.05 -6.38
CA SER A 134 -10.56 1.35 -6.74
C SER A 134 -9.31 2.03 -7.31
N TRP A 135 -8.10 1.58 -7.01
CA TRP A 135 -6.87 2.28 -7.41
C TRP A 135 -6.11 1.59 -8.53
N LEU A 136 -6.06 0.24 -8.52
CA LEU A 136 -5.45 -0.51 -9.61
C LEU A 136 -6.22 -0.33 -10.93
N THR A 137 -7.54 -0.14 -10.86
CA THR A 137 -8.34 0.08 -12.08
C THR A 137 -8.32 1.50 -12.62
N ASN A 138 -8.08 2.52 -11.79
CA ASN A 138 -8.19 3.91 -12.24
C ASN A 138 -6.89 4.49 -12.82
N ILE A 139 -5.71 3.97 -12.45
CA ILE A 139 -4.41 4.50 -12.94
C ILE A 139 -3.77 3.55 -13.95
N ILE A 140 -3.79 2.25 -13.67
CA ILE A 140 -3.05 1.27 -14.46
C ILE A 140 -3.88 0.77 -15.65
N THR A 141 -5.19 0.60 -15.49
CA THR A 141 -6.05 0.06 -16.54
C THR A 141 -6.16 0.97 -17.75
N PHE A 142 -5.96 2.29 -17.65
CA PHE A 142 -5.90 3.16 -18.85
C PHE A 142 -4.67 2.86 -19.73
N LEU A 143 -3.53 2.53 -19.12
CA LEU A 143 -2.29 2.19 -19.82
C LEU A 143 -2.25 0.71 -20.22
N ILE A 144 -2.75 -0.18 -19.37
CA ILE A 144 -2.79 -1.63 -19.62
C ILE A 144 -3.91 -1.99 -20.60
N LEU A 145 -5.10 -1.37 -20.56
CA LEU A 145 -6.13 -1.62 -21.59
C LEU A 145 -5.62 -1.20 -22.96
N LYS A 146 -4.95 -0.04 -23.10
CA LYS A 146 -4.35 0.34 -24.39
C LYS A 146 -3.36 -0.72 -24.87
N ARG A 147 -2.50 -1.26 -24.00
CA ARG A 147 -1.53 -2.29 -24.40
C ARG A 147 -2.19 -3.66 -24.68
N LEU A 148 -3.21 -4.04 -23.91
CA LEU A 148 -3.94 -5.30 -24.06
C LEU A 148 -4.92 -5.30 -25.23
N THR A 149 -5.54 -4.16 -25.59
CA THR A 149 -6.37 -4.06 -26.80
C THR A 149 -5.51 -4.20 -28.05
N TRP A 150 -4.33 -3.58 -28.08
CA TRP A 150 -3.37 -3.74 -29.18
C TRP A 150 -2.85 -5.18 -29.27
N LEU A 151 -2.51 -5.83 -28.15
CA LEU A 151 -2.12 -7.24 -28.14
C LEU A 151 -3.25 -8.18 -28.57
N LYS A 152 -4.50 -7.92 -28.15
CA LYS A 152 -5.67 -8.69 -28.61
C LYS A 152 -5.94 -8.49 -30.09
N ILE A 153 -5.82 -7.27 -30.63
CA ILE A 153 -5.99 -6.97 -32.06
C ILE A 153 -4.87 -7.62 -32.90
N CYS A 154 -3.62 -7.55 -32.44
CA CYS A 154 -2.49 -8.24 -33.08
C CYS A 154 -2.66 -9.76 -33.05
N LEU A 155 -3.07 -10.36 -31.92
CA LEU A 155 -3.36 -11.79 -31.86
C LEU A 155 -4.52 -12.19 -32.79
N LEU A 156 -5.59 -11.39 -32.84
CA LEU A 156 -6.74 -11.65 -33.73
C LEU A 156 -6.35 -11.56 -35.21
N HIS A 157 -5.48 -10.63 -35.60
CA HIS A 157 -4.94 -10.58 -36.96
C HIS A 157 -4.01 -11.76 -37.26
N MET A 158 -3.18 -12.19 -36.29
CA MET A 158 -2.28 -13.33 -36.47
C MET A 158 -3.03 -14.67 -36.56
N ILE A 159 -4.12 -14.83 -35.81
CA ILE A 159 -4.99 -16.01 -35.83
C ILE A 159 -5.83 -16.03 -37.12
N ARG A 160 -6.40 -14.90 -37.55
CA ARG A 160 -7.14 -14.83 -38.82
C ARG A 160 -6.24 -14.99 -40.06
N GLY A 161 -4.98 -14.56 -39.99
CA GLY A 161 -4.00 -14.74 -41.06
C GLY A 161 -3.51 -16.19 -41.26
N ARG A 162 -3.61 -17.06 -40.25
CA ARG A 162 -3.28 -18.49 -40.37
C ARG A 162 -4.41 -19.36 -40.92
N ILE A 163 -5.66 -18.93 -40.78
CA ILE A 163 -6.82 -19.70 -41.26
C ILE A 163 -6.97 -19.61 -42.79
N PHE A 164 -6.41 -18.56 -43.42
CA PHE A 164 -6.49 -18.34 -44.87
C PHE A 164 -5.36 -18.98 -45.70
N MET A 165 -4.48 -19.79 -45.09
CA MET A 165 -3.33 -20.42 -45.76
C MET A 165 -3.35 -21.95 -45.65
N GLN A 166 -4.55 -22.54 -45.53
CA GLN A 166 -4.81 -23.99 -45.50
C GLN A 166 -6.01 -24.41 -46.37
N VAL A 167 -6.44 -23.58 -47.33
CA VAL A 167 -7.29 -23.98 -48.46
C VAL A 167 -6.77 -23.29 -49.72
#